data_AF-A0A521KU74-F1
#
_entry.id   AF-A0A521KU74-F1
#
_cell.length_a   1.000
_cell.length_b   1.000
_cell.length_c   1.000
_cell.angle_alpha   90.00
_cell.angle_beta   90.00
_cell.angle_gamma   90.00
#
_symmetry.space_group_name_H-M   'P 1'
#
loop_
_entity.id
_entity.type
_entity.pdbx_description
1 polymer ?
#
loop_
_entity_poly.entity_id
_entity_poly.type
_entity_poly.pdbx_seq_one_letter_code
_entity_poly.pdbx_strand_id
1 'polypeptide(L)'
;MDTSRAINLFIGGISIPLPCFFPSISSVKTNLSPLEYLRLLLALKQPHFLISAYDIYKSDINSQKKFSALLKKASSVNTVVLLDSGNYEKYWKADPSWTPNHFASVLKSHTFQLAFSFDEKDSPSSKSRIISSVEAGVLRDQHWSKGATIAPIVHAPAPLL
;
A
#
# COMPACT_ATOMS: atom_id res chain seq x y z
N MET A 1 12.21 -9.04 -28.88
CA MET A 1 12.03 -8.55 -27.51
C MET A 1 12.46 -9.68 -26.60
N ASP A 2 13.36 -9.41 -25.66
CA ASP A 2 13.76 -10.41 -24.67
C ASP A 2 12.55 -10.70 -23.78
N THR A 3 12.07 -11.95 -23.81
CA THR A 3 10.94 -12.44 -23.02
C THR A 3 11.42 -13.10 -21.73
N SER A 4 12.70 -12.93 -21.36
CA SER A 4 13.23 -13.46 -20.11
C SER A 4 12.49 -12.82 -18.92
N ARG A 5 11.85 -13.66 -18.12
CA ARG A 5 11.10 -13.21 -16.95
C ARG A 5 12.07 -12.79 -15.86
N ALA A 6 11.89 -11.60 -15.30
CA ALA A 6 12.62 -11.19 -14.11
C ALA A 6 12.41 -12.22 -12.99
N ILE A 7 13.52 -12.67 -12.41
CA ILE A 7 13.52 -13.65 -11.31
C ILE A 7 13.50 -13.00 -9.93
N ASN A 8 13.74 -11.69 -9.86
CA ASN A 8 13.75 -10.91 -8.63
C ASN A 8 13.09 -9.55 -8.83
N LEU A 9 12.42 -9.07 -7.78
CA LEU A 9 11.88 -7.73 -7.64
C LEU A 9 12.68 -7.00 -6.55
N PHE A 10 13.25 -5.84 -6.87
CA PHE A 10 14.02 -5.03 -5.92
C PHE A 10 13.17 -3.90 -5.35
N ILE A 11 12.96 -3.88 -4.03
CA ILE A 11 12.16 -2.87 -3.34
C ILE A 11 12.93 -2.37 -2.12
N GLY A 12 13.23 -1.07 -2.06
CA GLY A 12 13.93 -0.48 -0.90
C GLY A 12 15.28 -1.14 -0.58
N GLY A 13 16.00 -1.62 -1.60
CA GLY A 13 17.27 -2.35 -1.44
C GLY A 13 17.12 -3.85 -1.11
N ILE A 14 15.89 -4.36 -1.01
CA ILE A 14 15.60 -5.77 -0.69
C ILE A 14 15.22 -6.51 -1.98
N SER A 15 15.84 -7.67 -2.20
CA SER A 15 15.52 -8.55 -3.33
C SER A 15 14.45 -9.57 -2.93
N ILE A 16 13.32 -9.58 -3.64
CA ILE A 16 12.24 -10.54 -3.47
C ILE A 16 12.22 -11.51 -4.67
N PRO A 17 12.34 -12.83 -4.46
CA PRO A 17 12.22 -13.81 -5.55
C PRO A 17 10.84 -13.79 -6.19
N LEU A 18 10.77 -13.86 -7.52
CA LEU A 18 9.53 -13.92 -8.28
C LEU A 18 9.22 -15.37 -8.73
N PRO A 19 7.93 -15.79 -8.74
CA PRO A 19 6.77 -15.04 -8.29
C PRO A 19 6.73 -14.90 -6.76
N CYS A 20 6.26 -13.75 -6.28
CA CYS A 20 6.01 -13.52 -4.87
C CYS A 20 4.53 -13.22 -4.62
N PHE A 21 4.06 -13.55 -3.43
CA PHE A 21 2.71 -13.22 -2.98
C PHE A 21 2.81 -12.40 -1.69
N PHE A 22 2.19 -11.23 -1.67
CA PHE A 22 2.09 -10.41 -0.47
C PHE A 22 0.84 -10.83 0.31
N PRO A 23 0.96 -11.46 1.49
CA PRO A 23 -0.19 -11.68 2.36
C PRO A 23 -0.84 -10.34 2.68
N SER A 24 -2.15 -10.24 2.44
CA SER A 24 -2.91 -9.01 2.62
C SER A 24 -3.43 -8.91 4.04
N ILE A 25 -2.99 -7.88 4.76
CA ILE A 25 -3.50 -7.47 6.07
C ILE A 25 -4.56 -6.40 5.83
N SER A 26 -5.83 -6.82 5.94
CA SER A 26 -7.01 -5.97 5.78
C SER A 26 -8.09 -6.37 6.79
N SER A 27 -8.99 -5.46 7.15
CA SER A 27 -10.20 -5.74 7.93
C SER A 27 -11.38 -6.23 7.07
N VAL A 28 -11.20 -6.31 5.75
CA VAL A 28 -12.20 -6.84 4.81
C VAL A 28 -11.88 -8.30 4.52
N LYS A 29 -12.85 -9.18 4.76
CA LYS A 29 -12.77 -10.64 4.43
C LYS A 29 -11.62 -11.39 5.11
N THR A 30 -11.23 -10.99 6.32
CA THR A 30 -10.21 -11.68 7.14
C THR A 30 -10.77 -12.07 8.51
N ASN A 31 -10.19 -13.10 9.13
CA ASN A 31 -10.62 -13.62 10.44
C ASN A 31 -9.82 -13.05 11.63
N LEU A 32 -8.77 -12.28 11.36
CA LEU A 32 -7.93 -11.64 12.37
C LEU A 32 -8.06 -10.13 12.25
N SER A 33 -7.96 -9.41 13.36
CA SER A 33 -7.80 -7.96 13.26
C SER A 33 -6.49 -7.63 12.52
N PRO A 34 -6.41 -6.51 11.79
CA PRO A 34 -5.19 -6.13 11.08
C PRO A 34 -3.94 -6.10 11.97
N LEU A 35 -4.08 -5.68 13.23
CA LEU A 35 -2.97 -5.62 14.18
C LEU A 35 -2.52 -7.02 14.64
N GLU A 36 -3.44 -7.94 14.87
CA GLU A 36 -3.12 -9.32 15.22
C GLU A 36 -2.47 -10.05 14.04
N TYR A 37 -2.97 -9.81 12.83
CA TYR A 37 -2.40 -10.42 11.64
C TYR A 37 -0.98 -9.91 11.37
N LEU A 38 -0.73 -8.61 11.54
CA LEU A 38 0.63 -8.06 11.46
C LEU A 38 1.57 -8.74 12.47
N ARG A 39 1.14 -8.92 13.72
CA ARG A 39 1.93 -9.61 14.75
C ARG A 39 2.24 -11.05 14.36
N LEU A 40 1.25 -11.77 13.82
CA LEU A 40 1.41 -13.14 13.35
C LEU A 40 2.46 -13.22 12.23
N LEU A 41 2.35 -12.37 11.19
CA LEU A 41 3.31 -12.40 10.08
C LEU A 41 4.73 -12.06 10.54
N LEU A 42 4.89 -11.11 11.47
CA LEU A 42 6.20 -10.80 12.05
C LEU A 42 6.76 -11.94 12.91
N ALA A 43 5.92 -12.65 13.65
CA ALA A 43 6.33 -13.83 14.41
C ALA A 43 6.78 -14.97 13.49
N LEU A 44 6.10 -15.14 12.35
CA LEU A 44 6.46 -16.09 11.30
C LEU A 44 7.66 -15.64 10.45
N LYS A 45 8.22 -14.45 10.70
CA LYS A 45 9.31 -13.84 9.92
C LYS A 45 8.99 -13.77 8.42
N GLN A 46 7.73 -13.50 8.09
CA GLN A 46 7.31 -13.33 6.70
C GLN A 46 8.11 -12.17 6.06
N PRO A 47 8.79 -12.39 4.91
CA PRO A 47 9.72 -11.41 4.35
C PRO A 47 9.03 -10.20 3.70
N HIS A 48 7.74 -10.32 3.37
CA HIS A 48 6.98 -9.24 2.77
C HIS A 48 5.47 -9.42 3.00
N PHE A 49 4.76 -8.30 3.13
CA PHE A 49 3.30 -8.28 3.26
C PHE A 49 2.71 -6.96 2.77
N LEU A 50 1.42 -7.00 2.44
CA LEU A 50 0.62 -5.83 2.11
C LEU A 50 -0.25 -5.47 3.32
N ILE A 51 -0.37 -4.19 3.64
CA ILE A 51 -1.23 -3.72 4.73
C ILE A 51 -2.05 -2.50 4.32
N SER A 52 -3.33 -2.47 4.70
CA SER A 52 -4.22 -1.34 4.40
C SER A 52 -3.90 -0.10 5.24
N ALA A 53 -3.66 1.04 4.59
CA ALA A 53 -3.55 2.33 5.25
C ALA A 53 -4.85 2.77 5.91
N TYR A 54 -6.00 2.41 5.33
CA TYR A 54 -7.32 2.70 5.91
C TYR A 54 -7.45 2.07 7.29
N ASP A 55 -7.09 0.80 7.42
CA ASP A 55 -7.21 0.07 8.69
C ASP A 55 -6.27 0.60 9.76
N ILE A 56 -5.06 1.02 9.38
CA ILE A 56 -4.14 1.70 10.29
C ILE A 56 -4.81 2.99 10.80
N TYR A 57 -5.27 3.86 9.89
CA TYR A 57 -5.83 5.16 10.25
C TYR A 57 -7.10 5.06 11.10
N LYS A 58 -7.99 4.12 10.78
CA LYS A 58 -9.27 3.95 11.49
C LYS A 58 -9.13 3.19 12.81
N SER A 59 -7.96 2.63 13.11
CA SER A 59 -7.69 2.03 14.42
C SER A 59 -7.57 3.10 15.52
N ASP A 60 -7.80 2.70 16.77
CA ASP A 60 -7.64 3.60 17.91
C ASP A 60 -6.17 4.07 18.07
N ILE A 61 -5.97 5.18 18.78
CA ILE A 61 -4.65 5.81 18.93
C ILE A 61 -3.58 4.87 19.51
N ASN A 62 -3.95 3.92 20.37
CA ASN A 62 -3.00 2.96 20.93
C ASN A 62 -2.64 1.90 19.89
N SER A 63 -3.59 1.47 19.08
CA SER A 63 -3.35 0.57 17.94
C SER A 63 -2.49 1.21 16.86
N GLN A 64 -2.71 2.48 16.52
CA GLN A 64 -1.84 3.23 15.60
C GLN A 64 -0.38 3.27 16.07
N LYS A 65 -0.15 3.54 17.36
CA LYS A 65 1.20 3.48 17.95
C LYS A 65 1.83 2.09 17.83
N LYS A 66 1.03 1.03 18.04
CA LYS A 66 1.49 -0.36 17.88
C LYS A 66 1.82 -0.69 16.42
N PHE A 67 1.01 -0.24 15.45
CA PHE A 67 1.33 -0.37 14.03
C PHE A 67 2.66 0.31 13.71
N SER A 68 2.84 1.57 14.11
CA SER A 68 4.10 2.30 13.89
C SER A 68 5.32 1.55 14.44
N ALA A 69 5.23 1.04 15.67
CA ALA A 69 6.31 0.27 16.28
C ALA A 69 6.59 -1.05 15.54
N LEU A 70 5.55 -1.79 15.15
CA LEU A 70 5.69 -3.07 14.46
C LEU A 70 6.19 -2.91 13.02
N LEU A 71 5.73 -1.91 12.28
CA LEU A 71 6.20 -1.61 10.92
C LEU A 71 7.66 -1.13 10.93
N LYS A 72 8.04 -0.32 11.93
CA LYS A 72 9.45 0.04 12.14
C LYS A 72 10.31 -1.19 12.43
N LYS A 73 9.83 -2.11 13.27
CA LYS A 73 10.51 -3.38 13.55
C LYS A 73 10.64 -4.23 12.29
N ALA A 74 9.58 -4.35 11.49
CA ALA A 74 9.58 -5.07 10.21
C ALA A 74 10.70 -4.54 9.29
N SER A 75 10.75 -3.22 9.13
CA SER A 75 11.79 -2.56 8.32
C SER A 75 13.21 -2.81 8.85
N SER A 76 13.42 -2.86 10.17
CA SER A 76 14.76 -3.11 10.74
C SER A 76 15.29 -4.53 10.52
N VAL A 77 14.41 -5.47 10.17
CA VAL A 77 14.77 -6.87 9.85
C VAL A 77 14.57 -7.19 8.38
N ASN A 78 14.64 -6.16 7.52
CA ASN A 78 14.52 -6.27 6.06
C ASN A 78 13.22 -6.93 5.57
N THR A 79 12.12 -6.76 6.31
CA THR A 79 10.78 -7.11 5.82
C THR A 79 10.25 -5.99 4.95
N VAL A 80 9.78 -6.33 3.74
CA VAL A 80 9.18 -5.36 2.82
C VAL A 80 7.72 -5.14 3.17
N VAL A 81 7.38 -3.89 3.52
CA VAL A 81 6.02 -3.45 3.73
C VAL A 81 5.52 -2.76 2.46
N LEU A 82 4.48 -3.35 1.87
CA LEU A 82 3.64 -2.71 0.85
C LEU A 82 2.43 -2.09 1.53
N LEU A 83 2.32 -0.76 1.48
CA LEU A 83 1.17 -0.04 2.01
C LEU A 83 0.11 0.12 0.92
N ASP A 84 -1.06 -0.49 1.10
CA ASP A 84 -2.20 -0.25 0.22
C ASP A 84 -2.89 1.07 0.59
N SER A 85 -3.40 1.79 -0.41
CA SER A 85 -3.99 3.13 -0.26
C SER A 85 -5.24 3.15 0.63
N GLY A 86 -5.86 1.97 0.81
CA GLY A 86 -7.06 1.80 1.62
C GLY A 86 -8.36 2.05 0.84
N ASN A 87 -8.29 2.26 -0.48
CA ASN A 87 -9.46 2.49 -1.31
C ASN A 87 -10.35 1.23 -1.45
N TYR A 88 -9.78 0.04 -1.29
CA TYR A 88 -10.55 -1.20 -1.22
C TYR A 88 -11.46 -1.22 0.02
N GLU A 89 -10.95 -0.88 1.20
CA GLU A 89 -11.75 -0.77 2.42
C GLU A 89 -12.80 0.33 2.31
N LYS A 90 -12.43 1.49 1.76
CA LYS A 90 -13.37 2.59 1.46
C LYS A 90 -14.59 2.09 0.68
N TYR A 91 -14.35 1.31 -0.38
CA TYR A 91 -15.40 0.76 -1.22
C TYR A 91 -16.27 -0.24 -0.45
N TRP A 92 -15.67 -1.25 0.18
CA TRP A 92 -16.42 -2.32 0.85
C TRP A 92 -17.17 -1.88 2.11
N LYS A 93 -16.65 -0.85 2.79
CA LYS A 93 -17.28 -0.28 4.00
C LYS A 93 -18.16 0.93 3.69
N ALA A 94 -18.27 1.32 2.41
CA ALA A 94 -19.01 2.49 1.96
C ALA A 94 -18.67 3.76 2.77
N ASP A 95 -17.37 4.02 2.99
CA ASP A 95 -16.91 5.16 3.80
C ASP A 95 -16.47 6.36 2.93
N PRO A 96 -17.37 7.34 2.64
CA PRO A 96 -16.99 8.51 1.86
C PRO A 96 -15.98 9.41 2.60
N SER A 97 -15.78 9.23 3.91
CA SER A 97 -14.84 10.01 4.70
C SER A 97 -13.38 9.63 4.44
N TRP A 98 -13.07 8.53 3.74
CA TRP A 98 -11.69 8.20 3.38
C TRP A 98 -11.20 9.09 2.23
N THR A 99 -10.16 9.89 2.52
CA THR A 99 -9.65 10.94 1.63
C THR A 99 -8.13 10.84 1.47
N PRO A 100 -7.56 11.46 0.43
CA PRO A 100 -6.11 11.53 0.26
C PRO A 100 -5.36 12.13 1.46
N ASN A 101 -5.99 13.05 2.21
CA ASN A 101 -5.38 13.65 3.40
C ASN A 101 -5.21 12.63 4.55
N HIS A 102 -6.18 11.73 4.71
CA HIS A 102 -6.07 10.65 5.68
C HIS A 102 -4.97 9.66 5.28
N PHE A 103 -4.89 9.30 4.01
CA PHE A 103 -3.79 8.47 3.50
C PHE A 103 -2.41 9.14 3.69
N ALA A 104 -2.30 10.43 3.35
CA ALA A 104 -1.09 11.22 3.59
C ALA A 104 -0.66 11.22 5.06
N SER A 105 -1.61 11.21 6.01
CA SER A 105 -1.27 11.10 7.44
C SER A 105 -0.60 9.77 7.79
N VAL A 106 -1.00 8.67 7.14
CA VAL A 106 -0.40 7.35 7.32
C VAL A 106 1.00 7.32 6.69
N LEU A 107 1.15 7.82 5.45
CA LEU A 107 2.45 7.94 4.77
C LEU A 107 3.47 8.70 5.62
N LYS A 108 3.04 9.79 6.27
CA LYS A 108 3.90 10.61 7.14
C LYS A 108 4.34 9.90 8.42
N SER A 109 3.54 9.00 8.96
CA SER A 109 3.68 8.50 10.34
C SER A 109 4.19 7.06 10.44
N HIS A 110 4.21 6.32 9.32
CA HIS A 110 4.56 4.90 9.30
C HIS A 110 5.72 4.60 8.36
N THR A 111 6.45 3.53 8.66
CA THR A 111 7.56 3.06 7.83
C THR A 111 7.06 2.01 6.85
N PHE A 112 7.44 2.15 5.58
CA PHE A 112 7.15 1.22 4.50
C PHE A 112 8.19 1.39 3.38
N GLN A 113 8.24 0.44 2.45
CA GLN A 113 9.18 0.48 1.32
C GLN A 113 8.47 0.78 0.01
N LEU A 114 7.23 0.31 -0.13
CA LEU A 114 6.39 0.52 -1.30
C LEU A 114 5.00 0.92 -0.82
N ALA A 115 4.34 1.82 -1.54
CA ALA A 115 2.92 2.08 -1.34
C ALA A 115 2.20 2.20 -2.69
N PHE A 116 0.93 1.82 -2.73
CA PHE A 116 0.08 2.22 -3.85
C PHE A 116 -0.35 3.68 -3.68
N SER A 117 -0.36 4.43 -4.78
CA SER A 117 -0.94 5.77 -4.79
C SER A 117 -2.44 5.70 -4.48
N PHE A 118 -2.96 6.71 -3.81
CA PHE A 118 -4.39 6.88 -3.61
C PHE A 118 -5.04 7.18 -4.96
N ASP A 119 -5.69 6.15 -5.47
CA ASP A 119 -6.35 6.09 -6.77
C ASP A 119 -7.76 6.68 -6.76
N GLU A 120 -8.19 7.12 -7.94
CA GLU A 120 -9.57 7.53 -8.21
C GLU A 120 -10.21 6.48 -9.12
N LYS A 121 -11.13 5.69 -8.55
CA LYS A 121 -11.83 4.62 -9.30
C LYS A 121 -12.65 5.17 -10.47
N ASP A 122 -13.22 6.36 -10.31
CA ASP A 122 -13.95 7.07 -11.37
C ASP A 122 -12.96 7.77 -12.30
N SER A 123 -12.35 6.99 -13.18
CA SER A 123 -11.36 7.52 -14.11
C SER A 123 -12.00 8.36 -15.21
N PRO A 124 -11.39 9.51 -15.57
CA PRO A 124 -11.77 10.25 -16.75
C PRO A 124 -11.79 9.36 -18.00
N SER A 125 -12.72 9.63 -18.93
CA SER A 125 -12.81 8.84 -20.17
C SER A 125 -11.69 9.11 -21.18
N SER A 126 -10.92 10.20 -21.00
CA SER A 126 -9.83 10.56 -21.92
C SER A 126 -8.46 10.13 -21.40
N LYS A 127 -7.67 9.51 -22.28
CA LYS A 127 -6.29 9.07 -22.00
C LYS A 127 -5.43 10.16 -21.35
N SER A 128 -5.48 11.38 -21.89
CA SER A 128 -4.71 12.52 -21.36
C SER A 128 -5.06 12.84 -19.90
N ARG A 129 -6.36 12.81 -19.55
CA ARG A 129 -6.80 13.07 -18.17
C ARG A 129 -6.47 11.93 -17.23
N ILE A 130 -6.51 10.67 -17.71
CA ILE A 130 -6.04 9.52 -16.92
C ILE A 130 -4.56 9.69 -16.58
N ILE A 131 -3.71 9.98 -17.58
CA ILE A 131 -2.28 10.21 -17.37
C ILE A 131 -2.06 11.34 -16.35
N SER A 132 -2.67 12.51 -16.57
CA SER A 132 -2.50 13.64 -15.65
C SER A 132 -3.00 13.35 -14.23
N SER A 133 -4.10 12.59 -14.08
CA SER A 133 -4.61 12.21 -12.76
C SER A 133 -3.67 11.24 -12.03
N VAL A 134 -3.17 10.22 -12.74
CA VAL A 134 -2.19 9.27 -12.20
C VAL A 134 -0.90 9.98 -11.79
N GLU A 135 -0.35 10.83 -12.66
CA GLU A 135 0.85 11.63 -12.36
C GLU A 135 0.64 12.53 -11.14
N ALA A 136 -0.48 13.25 -11.08
CA ALA A 136 -0.80 14.12 -9.96
C ALA A 136 -0.95 13.34 -8.64
N GLY A 137 -1.61 12.17 -8.68
CA GLY A 137 -1.78 11.28 -7.54
C GLY A 137 -0.44 10.76 -7.01
N VAL A 138 0.42 10.27 -7.91
CA VAL A 138 1.75 9.77 -7.55
C VAL A 138 2.60 10.88 -6.96
N LEU A 139 2.66 12.06 -7.60
CA LEU A 139 3.47 13.19 -7.12
C LEU A 139 2.99 13.68 -5.74
N ARG A 140 1.67 13.76 -5.54
CA ARG A 140 1.06 14.11 -4.25
C ARG A 140 1.48 13.13 -3.15
N ASP A 141 1.42 11.85 -3.41
CA ASP A 141 1.70 10.82 -2.39
C ASP A 141 3.21 10.64 -2.16
N GLN A 142 4.02 10.79 -3.21
CA GLN A 142 5.49 10.75 -3.15
C GLN A 142 6.05 11.86 -2.25
N HIS A 143 5.39 13.02 -2.21
CA HIS A 143 5.76 14.12 -1.31
C HIS A 143 5.79 13.68 0.17
N TRP A 144 4.96 12.71 0.55
CA TRP A 144 4.84 12.23 1.93
C TRP A 144 5.56 10.92 2.23
N SER A 145 6.13 10.25 1.22
CA SER A 145 6.60 8.87 1.33
C SER A 145 7.99 8.68 1.93
N LYS A 146 8.69 9.78 2.28
CA LYS A 146 10.02 9.77 2.93
C LYS A 146 11.07 8.87 2.24
N GLY A 147 11.03 8.82 0.90
CA GLY A 147 11.96 8.03 0.10
C GLY A 147 11.48 6.61 -0.24
N ALA A 148 10.32 6.19 0.27
CA ALA A 148 9.64 4.99 -0.22
C ALA A 148 9.10 5.21 -1.64
N THR A 149 8.99 4.10 -2.39
CA THR A 149 8.45 4.11 -3.75
C THR A 149 6.92 4.20 -3.72
N ILE A 150 6.35 5.05 -4.56
CA ILE A 150 4.91 5.06 -4.84
C ILE A 150 4.65 4.39 -6.19
N ALA A 151 3.84 3.32 -6.18
CA ALA A 151 3.37 2.65 -7.37
C ALA A 151 1.96 3.17 -7.73
N PRO A 152 1.71 3.63 -8.96
CA PRO A 152 0.37 3.99 -9.39
C PRO A 152 -0.52 2.75 -9.54
N ILE A 153 -1.81 2.90 -9.26
CA ILE A 153 -2.86 2.02 -9.78
C ILE A 153 -3.52 2.78 -10.93
N VAL A 154 -3.49 2.20 -12.13
CA VAL A 154 -4.07 2.82 -13.32
C VAL A 154 -5.42 2.18 -13.59
N HIS A 155 -6.47 2.98 -13.43
CA HIS A 155 -7.81 2.63 -13.89
C HIS A 155 -8.02 3.26 -15.26
N ALA A 156 -8.35 2.42 -16.25
CA ALA A 156 -8.69 2.89 -17.58
C ALA A 156 -9.65 1.92 -18.27
N PRO A 157 -10.51 2.40 -19.18
CA PRO A 157 -11.27 1.53 -20.08
C PRO A 157 -10.35 0.56 -20.82
N ALA A 158 -10.80 -0.68 -21.03
CA ALA A 158 -10.00 -1.72 -21.69
C ALA A 158 -9.34 -1.30 -23.02
N PRO A 159 -9.97 -0.46 -23.89
CA PRO A 159 -9.30 0.01 -25.12
C PRO A 159 -8.07 0.90 -24.90
N LEU A 160 -7.81 1.35 -23.66
CA LEU A 160 -6.74 2.26 -23.30
C LEU A 160 -5.63 1.61 -22.45
N LEU A 161 -5.79 0.34 -22.06
CA LEU A 161 -4.79 -0.48 -21.35
C LEU A 161 -4.04 -1.39 -22.34
#